data_AF-A0A5J9TZJ1-F1
#
_entry.id   AF-A0A5J9TZJ1-F1
#
_cell.length_a   1.000
_cell.length_b   1.000
_cell.length_c   1.000
_cell.angle_alpha   90.00
_cell.angle_beta   90.00
_cell.angle_gamma   90.00
#
_symmetry.space_group_name_H-M   'P 1'
#
loop_
_entity.id
_entity.type
_entity.pdbx_description
1 polymer ?
#
loop_
_entity_poly.entity_id
_entity_poly.type
_entity_poly.pdbx_seq_one_letter_code
_entity_poly.pdbx_strand_id
1 'polypeptide(L)'
;MPAQKTWEEGEGAPAGAGEEDRIGALPDGILHQVLSFVPAEQAVRTCVLAKRWRHLWKSAPGLCIGCFRNYKPVSVAALRRFVDPLFLHRRASPLDTCKLRIGDFSKDGDEDKVNLWFRHAVACKVREFTLHVERNDYVDPWRLLDDRHLVSQHLTRLKLHCVQCHDNFLDFASCPTLEHLEFEYCFFALATKISSESIKSLSIIDCPVSDDFRLRIYAPNLISLYLDEFWGMAPILENMPSLVEAFVRVTNIFADWCDKLCDNGKDCHCEYCDSGNIGNGSSVLLEGLSKARKLALISEPQMMLLKEDLASCMHCHQLTLPLRKLSHLFALQLVQFIFRRDLRWCPTFTMLKTLLLNDYWCVPDDLSPLACMLEHSPVLEKLTLQLFSEGPDHKFEMKGTFSSRKRSSAISEHLKIVEIKCEAIDEEVFKVLKFLCTFNIIRSEMSVDKLLNART
;
A
#
# COMPACT_ATOMS: atom_id res chain seq x y z
N MET A 1 6.11 -5.65 88.60
CA MET A 1 5.21 -6.14 87.52
C MET A 1 5.60 -5.44 86.22
N PRO A 2 5.72 -6.14 85.08
CA PRO A 2 6.58 -7.29 84.75
C PRO A 2 7.92 -6.81 84.13
N ALA A 3 9.11 -7.39 84.35
CA ALA A 3 9.61 -8.77 84.16
C ALA A 3 9.75 -9.19 82.68
N GLN A 4 10.98 -9.09 82.18
CA GLN A 4 11.50 -9.68 80.94
C GLN A 4 11.13 -11.17 80.83
N LYS A 5 10.67 -11.60 79.65
CA LYS A 5 10.73 -12.98 79.17
C LYS A 5 10.47 -13.04 77.66
N THR A 6 11.48 -13.43 76.88
CA THR A 6 11.34 -14.27 75.68
C THR A 6 12.73 -14.71 75.23
N TRP A 7 13.22 -15.88 75.65
CA TRP A 7 13.03 -17.23 75.06
C TRP A 7 13.88 -17.43 73.80
N GLU A 8 15.04 -18.04 74.06
CA GLU A 8 15.81 -19.06 73.34
C GLU A 8 15.62 -19.32 71.84
N GLU A 9 16.78 -19.51 71.21
CA GLU A 9 17.03 -20.08 69.89
C GLU A 9 16.28 -21.41 69.70
N GLY A 10 15.49 -21.49 68.62
CA GLY A 10 14.96 -22.73 68.06
C GLY A 10 15.56 -22.94 66.68
N GLU A 11 16.29 -24.04 66.53
CA GLU A 11 16.88 -24.55 65.29
C GLU A 11 15.85 -24.73 64.16
N GLY A 12 16.30 -24.45 62.94
CA GLY A 12 16.00 -25.26 61.76
C GLY A 12 14.54 -25.35 61.30
N ALA A 13 14.09 -24.33 60.56
CA ALA A 13 13.11 -24.55 59.49
C ALA A 13 13.86 -24.45 58.15
N PRO A 14 13.73 -25.42 57.23
CA PRO A 14 14.32 -25.27 55.91
C PRO A 14 13.69 -24.04 55.27
N ALA A 15 14.54 -23.15 54.76
CA ALA A 15 14.11 -22.04 53.92
C ALA A 15 13.12 -22.59 52.90
N GLY A 16 11.88 -22.12 52.98
CA GLY A 16 10.81 -22.53 52.08
C GLY A 16 11.34 -22.51 50.66
N ALA A 17 11.15 -23.63 49.96
CA ALA A 17 11.57 -23.84 48.59
C ALA A 17 11.41 -22.54 47.81
N GLY A 18 12.56 -21.92 47.51
CA GLY A 18 12.61 -20.71 46.72
C GLY A 18 11.81 -20.99 45.46
N GLU A 19 10.83 -20.13 45.19
CA GLU A 19 10.13 -20.11 43.92
C GLU A 19 11.23 -20.10 42.85
N GLU A 20 11.48 -21.26 42.22
CA GLU A 20 12.56 -21.40 41.25
C GLU A 20 12.39 -20.26 40.24
N ASP A 21 13.46 -19.53 39.94
CA ASP A 21 13.42 -18.50 38.89
C ASP A 21 13.28 -19.22 37.54
N ARG A 22 12.04 -19.63 37.23
CA ARG A 22 11.70 -20.44 36.06
C ARG A 22 12.04 -19.72 34.75
N ILE A 23 12.04 -18.38 34.78
CA ILE A 23 12.41 -17.55 33.63
C ILE A 23 13.94 -17.45 33.54
N GLY A 24 14.62 -17.23 34.66
CA GLY A 24 16.08 -17.27 34.76
C GLY A 24 16.69 -18.64 34.48
N ALA A 25 15.92 -19.72 34.50
CA ALA A 25 16.35 -21.07 34.11
C ALA A 25 16.31 -21.33 32.59
N LEU A 26 15.64 -20.48 31.79
CA LEU A 26 15.54 -20.65 30.34
C LEU A 26 16.91 -20.49 29.65
N PRO A 27 17.15 -21.16 28.50
CA PRO A 27 18.36 -20.94 27.70
C PRO A 27 18.46 -19.51 27.15
N ASP A 28 19.68 -18.98 27.00
CA ASP A 28 19.92 -17.61 26.50
C ASP A 28 19.28 -17.37 25.13
N GLY A 29 19.25 -18.38 24.25
CA GLY A 29 18.60 -18.28 22.94
C GLY A 29 17.10 -17.96 23.04
N ILE A 30 16.40 -18.57 23.98
CA ILE A 30 14.98 -18.30 24.23
C ILE A 30 14.83 -16.91 24.85
N LEU A 31 15.70 -16.53 25.77
CA LEU A 31 15.66 -15.19 26.38
C LEU A 31 15.91 -14.09 25.36
N HIS A 32 16.85 -14.28 24.41
CA HIS A 32 17.07 -13.36 23.31
C HIS A 32 15.83 -13.22 22.41
N GLN A 33 15.16 -14.33 22.09
CA GLN A 33 13.91 -14.31 21.33
C GLN A 33 12.81 -13.58 22.11
N VAL A 34 12.61 -13.86 23.39
CA VAL A 34 11.63 -13.16 24.23
C VAL A 34 11.91 -11.65 24.22
N LEU A 35 13.16 -11.25 24.43
CA LEU A 35 13.56 -9.84 24.42
C LEU A 35 13.38 -9.17 23.04
N SER A 36 13.40 -9.94 21.94
CA SER A 36 13.20 -9.41 20.58
C SER A 36 11.77 -8.91 20.33
N PHE A 37 10.80 -9.40 21.09
CA PHE A 37 9.39 -8.99 20.99
C PHE A 37 9.01 -7.85 21.93
N VAL A 38 9.94 -7.45 22.81
CA VAL A 38 9.70 -6.43 23.83
C VAL A 38 10.31 -5.11 23.36
N PRO A 39 9.67 -3.94 23.63
CA PRO A 39 10.27 -2.64 23.33
C PRO A 39 11.68 -2.54 23.91
N ALA A 40 12.62 -2.00 23.14
CA ALA A 40 14.03 -1.97 23.48
C ALA A 40 14.28 -1.34 24.86
N GLU A 41 13.51 -0.32 25.22
CA GLU A 41 13.57 0.34 26.52
C GLU A 41 13.23 -0.61 27.67
N GLN A 42 12.24 -1.48 27.48
CA GLN A 42 11.86 -2.50 28.45
C GLN A 42 12.86 -3.65 28.45
N ALA A 43 13.36 -4.07 27.28
CA ALA A 43 14.38 -5.08 27.17
C ALA A 43 15.66 -4.69 27.92
N VAL A 44 16.12 -3.43 27.79
CA VAL A 44 17.27 -2.92 28.56
C VAL A 44 16.97 -2.88 30.05
N ARG A 45 15.73 -2.54 30.48
CA ARG A 45 15.36 -2.55 31.91
C ARG A 45 15.49 -3.92 32.55
N THR A 46 15.36 -5.02 31.80
CA THR A 46 15.56 -6.38 32.35
C THR A 46 16.97 -6.60 32.92
N CYS A 47 17.95 -5.76 32.57
CA CYS A 47 19.32 -5.83 33.12
C CYS A 47 19.41 -5.83 34.64
N VAL A 48 18.42 -5.24 35.33
CA VAL A 48 18.43 -5.15 36.79
C VAL A 48 17.83 -6.38 37.48
N LEU A 49 17.19 -7.29 36.73
CA LEU A 49 16.51 -8.46 37.27
C LEU A 49 17.50 -9.49 37.85
N ALA A 50 18.60 -9.78 37.13
CA ALA A 50 19.71 -10.55 37.67
C ALA A 50 21.00 -10.31 36.86
N LYS A 51 22.14 -10.76 37.41
CA LYS A 51 23.46 -10.64 36.76
C LYS A 51 23.46 -11.18 35.32
N ARG A 52 22.74 -12.28 35.07
CA ARG A 52 22.61 -12.91 33.73
C ARG A 52 21.94 -11.98 32.71
N TRP A 53 20.92 -11.23 33.11
CA TRP A 53 20.13 -10.37 32.21
C TRP A 53 20.86 -9.09 31.77
N ARG A 54 21.96 -8.73 32.44
CA ARG A 54 22.72 -7.49 32.22
C ARG A 54 23.16 -7.29 30.76
N HIS A 55 23.33 -8.37 30.01
CA HIS A 55 23.88 -8.32 28.64
C HIS A 55 23.00 -8.98 27.57
N LEU A 56 21.92 -9.68 27.95
CA LEU A 56 21.08 -10.44 27.00
C LEU A 56 20.46 -9.55 25.91
N TRP A 57 19.97 -8.37 26.28
CA TRP A 57 19.38 -7.43 25.32
C TRP A 57 20.36 -6.96 24.24
N LYS A 58 21.68 -7.08 24.46
CA LYS A 58 22.68 -6.61 23.49
C LYS A 58 22.75 -7.50 22.25
N SER A 59 22.39 -8.77 22.40
CA SER A 59 22.42 -9.79 21.36
C SER A 59 21.03 -10.25 20.93
N ALA A 60 19.96 -9.61 21.45
CA ALA A 60 18.61 -9.88 21.01
C ALA A 60 18.46 -9.59 19.49
N PRO A 61 17.88 -10.50 18.70
CA PRO A 61 17.81 -10.35 17.24
C PRO A 61 16.80 -9.29 16.78
N GLY A 62 15.89 -8.85 17.64
CA GLY A 62 14.89 -7.83 17.33
C GLY A 62 15.06 -6.57 18.16
N LEU A 63 14.77 -5.41 17.55
CA LEU A 63 14.66 -4.12 18.24
C LEU A 63 13.34 -3.44 17.86
N CYS A 64 12.54 -3.04 18.86
CA CYS A 64 11.41 -2.12 18.68
C CYS A 64 11.68 -0.86 19.48
N ILE A 65 11.93 0.26 18.82
CA ILE A 65 12.30 1.55 19.41
C ILE A 65 11.14 2.52 19.26
N GLY A 66 10.79 3.25 20.33
CA GLY A 66 9.66 4.18 20.32
C GLY A 66 8.29 3.50 20.41
N CYS A 67 8.25 2.18 20.61
CA CYS A 67 7.04 1.36 20.69
C CYS A 67 6.44 1.33 22.12
N PHE A 68 6.12 2.49 22.71
CA PHE A 68 5.62 2.54 24.09
C PHE A 68 4.15 2.12 24.19
N ARG A 69 3.78 1.51 25.34
CA ARG A 69 2.41 1.03 25.63
C ARG A 69 1.32 2.10 25.54
N ASN A 70 1.69 3.38 25.63
CA ASN A 70 0.74 4.49 25.70
C ASN A 70 0.39 5.06 24.31
N TYR A 71 0.87 4.46 23.21
CA TYR A 71 0.67 4.91 21.82
C TYR A 71 1.09 6.36 21.52
N LYS A 72 1.67 7.07 22.49
CA LYS A 72 2.11 8.45 22.28
C LYS A 72 3.40 8.46 21.46
N PRO A 73 3.42 9.23 20.37
CA PRO A 73 4.63 9.50 19.60
C PRO A 73 5.76 10.01 20.51
N VAL A 74 7.00 9.56 20.29
CA VAL A 74 8.17 10.04 21.03
C VAL A 74 9.07 10.85 20.11
N SER A 75 9.45 12.04 20.55
CA SER A 75 10.32 12.92 19.76
C SER A 75 11.71 12.32 19.55
N VAL A 76 12.33 12.66 18.42
CA VAL A 76 13.71 12.25 18.08
C VAL A 76 14.68 12.64 19.21
N ALA A 77 14.54 13.85 19.76
CA ALA A 77 15.37 14.32 20.86
C ALA A 77 15.27 13.43 22.13
N ALA A 78 14.08 12.92 22.46
CA ALA A 78 13.88 12.03 23.59
C ALA A 78 14.43 10.63 23.29
N LEU A 79 14.19 10.09 22.08
CA LEU A 79 14.72 8.80 21.65
C LEU A 79 16.24 8.80 21.63
N ARG A 80 16.87 9.88 21.17
CA ARG A 80 18.33 10.00 21.04
C ARG A 80 19.08 9.65 22.32
N ARG A 81 18.58 10.08 23.48
CA ARG A 81 19.20 9.79 24.79
C ARG A 81 19.29 8.28 25.08
N PHE A 82 18.42 7.49 24.48
CA PHE A 82 18.36 6.04 24.63
C PHE A 82 19.01 5.30 23.45
N VAL A 83 18.71 5.70 22.22
CA VAL A 83 19.09 5.00 20.99
C VAL A 83 20.60 5.11 20.72
N ASP A 84 21.21 6.28 20.93
CA ASP A 84 22.66 6.46 20.70
C ASP A 84 23.47 5.50 21.61
N PRO A 85 23.25 5.43 22.94
CA PRO A 85 23.88 4.42 23.78
C PRO A 85 23.49 2.98 23.41
N LEU A 86 22.22 2.72 23.05
CA LEU A 86 21.74 1.39 22.71
C LEU A 86 22.59 0.77 21.58
N PHE A 87 22.74 1.50 20.48
CA PHE A 87 23.53 1.05 19.34
C PHE A 87 25.02 0.90 19.66
N LEU A 88 25.59 1.85 20.42
CA LEU A 88 27.00 1.79 20.85
C LEU A 88 27.30 0.50 21.64
N HIS A 89 26.39 0.08 22.52
CA HIS A 89 26.59 -1.09 23.38
C HIS A 89 26.33 -2.43 22.69
N ARG A 90 25.55 -2.45 21.60
CA ARG A 90 25.24 -3.66 20.83
C ARG A 90 26.37 -4.10 19.89
N ARG A 91 27.31 -3.21 19.55
CA ARG A 91 28.52 -3.50 18.75
C ARG A 91 28.27 -4.41 17.53
N ALA A 92 27.58 -3.89 16.52
CA ALA A 92 27.31 -4.56 15.23
C ALA A 92 26.68 -5.98 15.32
N SER A 93 26.06 -6.32 16.46
CA SER A 93 25.35 -7.59 16.62
C SER A 93 24.23 -7.70 15.59
N PRO A 94 24.11 -8.84 14.87
CA PRO A 94 23.11 -9.01 13.83
C PRO A 94 21.69 -8.75 14.34
N LEU A 95 20.90 -8.10 13.49
CA LEU A 95 19.47 -7.90 13.67
C LEU A 95 18.72 -8.74 12.65
N ASP A 96 17.70 -9.46 13.09
CA ASP A 96 16.68 -10.00 12.19
C ASP A 96 15.64 -8.92 11.92
N THR A 97 15.16 -8.22 12.95
CA THR A 97 14.12 -7.18 12.83
C THR A 97 14.50 -5.88 13.55
N CYS A 98 14.16 -4.75 12.94
CA CYS A 98 14.31 -3.43 13.56
C CYS A 98 13.14 -2.54 13.18
N LYS A 99 12.32 -2.17 14.17
CA LYS A 99 11.21 -1.23 14.05
C LYS A 99 11.54 0.06 14.79
N LEU A 100 11.49 1.17 14.08
CA LEU A 100 11.73 2.51 14.59
C LEU A 100 10.47 3.35 14.41
N ARG A 101 9.80 3.70 15.51
CA ARG A 101 8.64 4.59 15.53
C ARG A 101 9.03 5.95 16.08
N ILE A 102 8.78 7.00 15.31
CA ILE A 102 9.19 8.37 15.59
C ILE A 102 7.98 9.27 15.62
N GLY A 103 7.92 10.17 16.58
CA GLY A 103 6.83 11.12 16.71
C GLY A 103 7.09 12.48 16.11
N ASP A 104 7.98 13.23 16.74
CA ASP A 104 8.19 14.64 16.42
C ASP A 104 9.68 14.95 16.18
N PHE A 105 9.91 15.85 15.23
CA PHE A 105 11.20 16.39 14.82
C PHE A 105 11.30 17.81 15.39
N SER A 106 11.67 17.89 16.66
CA SER A 106 11.66 19.15 17.42
C SER A 106 12.85 20.06 17.11
N LYS A 107 13.88 19.57 16.41
CA LYS A 107 15.16 20.28 16.20
C LYS A 107 15.71 20.08 14.79
N ASP A 108 16.35 21.11 14.27
CA ASP A 108 17.17 21.01 13.06
C ASP A 108 18.24 19.92 13.23
N GLY A 109 18.35 19.03 12.24
CA GLY A 109 19.28 17.89 12.24
C GLY A 109 18.76 16.63 12.94
N ASP A 110 17.49 16.62 13.37
CA ASP A 110 16.83 15.37 13.81
C ASP A 110 16.74 14.37 12.63
N GLU A 111 16.59 14.82 11.37
CA GLU A 111 16.62 13.93 10.20
C GLU A 111 17.96 13.18 10.07
N ASP A 112 19.07 13.86 10.26
CA ASP A 112 20.42 13.26 10.24
C ASP A 112 20.56 12.16 11.29
N LYS A 113 19.90 12.31 12.44
CA LYS A 113 19.91 11.30 13.51
C LYS A 113 19.11 10.07 13.12
N VAL A 114 17.93 10.25 12.56
CA VAL A 114 17.10 9.15 12.08
C VAL A 114 17.81 8.39 10.96
N ASN A 115 18.42 9.12 10.02
CA ASN A 115 19.24 8.56 8.96
C ASN A 115 20.43 7.77 9.54
N LEU A 116 21.12 8.29 10.55
CA LEU A 116 22.21 7.58 11.23
C LEU A 116 21.74 6.27 11.88
N TRP A 117 20.59 6.29 12.56
CA TRP A 117 20.00 5.10 13.19
C TRP A 117 19.60 4.05 12.16
N PHE A 118 18.99 4.47 11.05
CA PHE A 118 18.67 3.61 9.91
C PHE A 118 19.93 2.94 9.35
N ARG A 119 20.97 3.72 9.04
CA ARG A 119 22.24 3.20 8.51
C ARG A 119 22.93 2.26 9.49
N HIS A 120 22.83 2.53 10.78
CA HIS A 120 23.37 1.64 11.81
C HIS A 120 22.64 0.30 11.84
N ALA A 121 21.31 0.30 11.74
CA ALA A 121 20.53 -0.94 11.65
C ALA A 121 20.89 -1.76 10.41
N VAL A 122 21.08 -1.11 9.26
CA VAL A 122 21.56 -1.75 8.02
C VAL A 122 22.97 -2.33 8.21
N ALA A 123 23.89 -1.60 8.86
CA ALA A 123 25.21 -2.09 9.20
C ALA A 123 25.19 -3.29 10.18
N CYS A 124 24.13 -3.41 10.99
CA CYS A 124 23.85 -4.57 11.83
C CYS A 124 23.17 -5.72 11.06
N LYS A 125 23.26 -5.76 9.72
CA LYS A 125 22.77 -6.85 8.87
C LYS A 125 21.27 -7.13 9.03
N VAL A 126 20.48 -6.09 9.29
CA VAL A 126 19.02 -6.21 9.46
C VAL A 126 18.36 -6.87 8.26
N ARG A 127 17.45 -7.82 8.51
CA ARG A 127 16.64 -8.48 7.47
C ARG A 127 15.34 -7.72 7.22
N GLU A 128 14.66 -7.31 8.29
CA GLU A 128 13.41 -6.56 8.20
C GLU A 128 13.54 -5.22 8.91
N PHE A 129 13.37 -4.13 8.16
CA PHE A 129 13.41 -2.78 8.72
C PHE A 129 12.08 -2.07 8.50
N THR A 130 11.56 -1.45 9.56
CA THR A 130 10.36 -0.62 9.52
C THR A 130 10.66 0.74 10.13
N LEU A 131 10.48 1.81 9.35
CA LEU A 131 10.47 3.17 9.86
C LEU A 131 9.06 3.74 9.77
N HIS A 132 8.54 4.17 10.91
CA HIS A 132 7.23 4.78 11.02
C HIS A 132 7.35 6.15 11.66
N VAL A 133 7.19 7.19 10.84
CA VAL A 133 7.06 8.56 11.32
C VAL A 133 5.57 8.85 11.52
N GLU A 134 5.21 9.40 12.67
CA GLU A 134 3.85 9.85 12.95
C GLU A 134 3.56 11.12 12.15
N ARG A 135 2.35 11.20 11.60
CA ARG A 135 1.90 12.38 10.87
C ARG A 135 1.86 13.57 11.83
N ASN A 136 2.44 14.69 11.41
CA ASN A 136 2.38 15.94 12.15
C ASN A 136 1.46 16.90 11.37
N ASP A 137 0.55 17.60 12.05
CA ASP A 137 -0.53 18.41 11.43
C ASP A 137 -0.02 19.71 10.75
N TYR A 138 1.28 19.79 10.42
CA TYR A 138 1.90 20.95 9.77
C TYR A 138 1.91 20.82 8.23
N VAL A 139 2.04 21.96 7.56
CA VAL A 139 1.91 22.18 6.10
C VAL A 139 2.90 21.37 5.25
N ASP A 140 3.98 20.84 5.84
CA ASP A 140 4.91 19.92 5.16
C ASP A 140 5.27 18.76 6.11
N PRO A 141 4.49 17.66 6.10
CA PRO A 141 4.62 16.57 7.07
C PRO A 141 5.75 15.59 6.74
N TRP A 142 6.34 15.66 5.54
CA TRP A 142 7.36 14.70 5.11
C TRP A 142 8.76 15.18 5.46
N ARG A 143 9.60 14.24 5.89
CA ARG A 143 10.99 14.49 6.24
C ARG A 143 11.91 13.64 5.38
N LEU A 144 13.00 14.26 4.95
CA LEU A 144 13.92 13.72 3.95
C LEU A 144 14.74 12.56 4.53
N LEU A 145 14.55 11.36 3.98
CA LEU A 145 15.58 10.34 4.07
C LEU A 145 16.75 10.76 3.18
N ASP A 146 17.94 10.66 3.73
CA ASP A 146 19.15 11.07 3.02
C ASP A 146 19.33 10.26 1.73
N ASP A 147 19.57 10.97 0.62
CA ASP A 147 19.60 10.48 -0.75
C ASP A 147 20.91 9.73 -1.10
N ARG A 148 21.47 8.98 -0.14
CA ARG A 148 22.57 8.06 -0.40
C ARG A 148 22.00 6.67 -0.72
N HIS A 149 22.59 5.99 -1.70
CA HIS A 149 22.23 4.62 -2.06
C HIS A 149 22.13 3.68 -0.85
N LEU A 150 21.11 2.82 -0.86
CA LEU A 150 20.93 1.77 0.13
C LEU A 150 21.71 0.53 -0.29
N VAL A 151 22.68 0.12 0.55
CA VAL A 151 23.51 -1.08 0.30
C VAL A 151 23.28 -2.06 1.42
N SER A 152 22.75 -3.25 1.10
CA SER A 152 22.57 -4.33 2.07
C SER A 152 22.54 -5.69 1.39
N GLN A 153 23.28 -6.65 1.94
CA GLN A 153 23.29 -8.05 1.49
C GLN A 153 22.34 -8.94 2.30
N HIS A 154 21.55 -8.34 3.20
CA HIS A 154 20.74 -9.07 4.17
C HIS A 154 19.30 -8.57 4.26
N LEU A 155 19.02 -7.34 3.82
CA LEU A 155 17.69 -6.75 3.90
C LEU A 155 16.74 -7.49 2.95
N THR A 156 15.67 -8.05 3.50
CA THR A 156 14.61 -8.80 2.79
C THR A 156 13.30 -8.04 2.75
N ARG A 157 13.04 -7.18 3.75
CA ARG A 157 11.81 -6.37 3.84
C ARG A 157 12.13 -4.95 4.30
N LEU A 158 11.61 -3.97 3.57
CA LEU A 158 11.67 -2.56 3.93
C LEU A 158 10.26 -1.97 3.95
N LYS A 159 9.82 -1.47 5.11
CA LYS A 159 8.56 -0.72 5.27
C LYS A 159 8.86 0.71 5.70
N LEU A 160 8.34 1.68 4.96
CA LEU A 160 8.51 3.10 5.21
C LEU A 160 7.14 3.77 5.33
N HIS A 161 6.98 4.62 6.35
CA HIS A 161 5.75 5.35 6.61
C HIS A 161 6.02 6.83 6.92
N CYS A 162 5.34 7.74 6.21
CA CYS A 162 5.47 9.21 6.31
C CYS A 162 6.90 9.75 6.11
N VAL A 163 7.58 9.32 5.05
CA VAL A 163 8.93 9.81 4.70
C VAL A 163 9.00 10.34 3.27
N GLN A 164 9.90 11.28 3.02
CA GLN A 164 10.22 11.73 1.67
C GLN A 164 11.38 10.92 1.10
N CYS A 165 11.20 10.38 -0.10
CA CYS A 165 12.19 9.55 -0.80
C CYS A 165 12.68 10.23 -2.09
N HIS A 166 13.94 10.02 -2.43
CA HIS A 166 14.60 10.53 -3.63
C HIS A 166 15.18 9.40 -4.48
N ASP A 167 15.61 9.73 -5.70
CA ASP A 167 16.04 8.76 -6.71
C ASP A 167 17.17 7.83 -6.26
N ASN A 168 18.23 8.35 -5.63
CA ASN A 168 19.36 7.51 -5.26
C ASN A 168 19.00 6.55 -4.13
N PHE A 169 18.10 6.96 -3.22
CA PHE A 169 17.58 6.07 -2.19
C PHE A 169 16.70 4.94 -2.77
N LEU A 170 15.93 5.22 -3.82
CA LEU A 170 15.00 4.30 -4.46
C LEU A 170 15.63 3.37 -5.52
N ASP A 171 16.95 3.45 -5.69
CA ASP A 171 17.74 2.47 -6.41
C ASP A 171 18.20 1.34 -5.48
N PHE A 172 17.52 0.21 -5.57
CA PHE A 172 17.79 -1.00 -4.77
C PHE A 172 18.64 -2.03 -5.50
N ALA A 173 19.35 -1.67 -6.58
CA ALA A 173 20.28 -2.57 -7.28
C ALA A 173 21.35 -3.15 -6.34
N SER A 174 21.74 -2.40 -5.30
CA SER A 174 22.70 -2.84 -4.27
C SER A 174 22.07 -3.64 -3.11
N CYS A 175 20.80 -4.05 -3.24
CA CYS A 175 20.05 -4.84 -2.26
C CYS A 175 19.52 -6.16 -2.88
N PRO A 176 20.39 -7.15 -3.18
CA PRO A 176 20.01 -8.33 -3.96
C PRO A 176 19.05 -9.28 -3.22
N THR A 177 18.92 -9.17 -1.90
CA THR A 177 18.03 -10.00 -1.08
C THR A 177 16.67 -9.36 -0.81
N LEU A 178 16.43 -8.13 -1.26
CA LEU A 178 15.21 -7.38 -0.94
C LEU A 178 14.03 -7.95 -1.71
N GLU A 179 13.09 -8.61 -1.01
CA GLU A 179 11.94 -9.25 -1.65
C GLU A 179 10.65 -8.44 -1.48
N HIS A 180 10.54 -7.66 -0.41
CA HIS A 180 9.32 -6.95 -0.04
C HIS A 180 9.58 -5.48 0.24
N LEU A 181 8.84 -4.61 -0.44
CA LEU A 181 8.94 -3.17 -0.31
C LEU A 181 7.54 -2.58 -0.09
N GLU A 182 7.40 -1.78 0.97
CA GLU A 182 6.13 -1.19 1.37
C GLU A 182 6.31 0.29 1.71
N PHE A 183 5.56 1.14 1.02
CA PHE A 183 5.49 2.58 1.25
C PHE A 183 4.06 2.94 1.62
N GLU A 184 3.92 3.69 2.70
CA GLU A 184 2.64 4.17 3.21
C GLU A 184 2.80 5.66 3.52
N TYR A 185 1.94 6.54 2.99
CA TYR A 185 2.04 7.99 3.24
C TYR A 185 3.40 8.61 2.88
N CYS A 186 4.16 8.01 1.95
CA CYS A 186 5.50 8.49 1.55
C CYS A 186 5.45 9.45 0.35
N PHE A 187 6.27 10.50 0.37
CA PHE A 187 6.27 11.53 -0.68
C PHE A 187 7.40 11.32 -1.70
N PHE A 188 7.01 11.28 -2.98
CA PHE A 188 7.88 10.99 -4.13
C PHE A 188 8.04 12.18 -5.09
N ALA A 189 7.72 13.41 -4.68
CA ALA A 189 7.75 14.57 -5.59
C ALA A 189 9.10 14.89 -6.23
N LEU A 190 10.20 14.29 -5.75
CA LEU A 190 11.54 14.44 -6.31
C LEU A 190 12.10 13.13 -6.87
N ALA A 191 11.29 12.06 -6.92
CA ALA A 191 11.68 10.75 -7.39
C ALA A 191 11.14 10.48 -8.80
N THR A 192 12.04 10.33 -9.75
CA THR A 192 11.77 9.94 -11.13
C THR A 192 11.73 8.42 -11.31
N LYS A 193 12.40 7.63 -10.46
CA LYS A 193 12.48 6.17 -10.63
C LYS A 193 12.57 5.37 -9.32
N ILE A 194 11.82 4.26 -9.27
CA ILE A 194 12.06 3.13 -8.35
C ILE A 194 12.65 1.98 -9.17
N SER A 195 13.79 1.44 -8.73
CA SER A 195 14.51 0.39 -9.47
C SER A 195 14.90 -0.77 -8.55
N SER A 196 14.49 -1.98 -8.89
CA SER A 196 14.94 -3.19 -8.20
C SER A 196 14.75 -4.44 -9.04
N GLU A 197 15.78 -5.29 -9.12
CA GLU A 197 15.67 -6.61 -9.76
C GLU A 197 15.31 -7.73 -8.76
N SER A 198 15.37 -7.49 -7.45
CA SER A 198 15.18 -8.51 -6.42
C SER A 198 13.76 -8.57 -5.85
N ILE A 199 13.01 -7.46 -5.91
CA ILE A 199 11.69 -7.38 -5.28
C ILE A 199 10.67 -8.30 -5.95
N LYS A 200 9.90 -8.98 -5.10
CA LYS A 200 8.77 -9.85 -5.47
C LYS A 200 7.44 -9.22 -5.11
N SER A 201 7.41 -8.33 -4.13
CA SER A 201 6.19 -7.67 -3.64
C SER A 201 6.43 -6.19 -3.43
N LEU A 202 5.59 -5.36 -4.04
CA LEU A 202 5.60 -3.91 -3.91
C LEU A 202 4.22 -3.42 -3.49
N SER A 203 4.17 -2.63 -2.42
CA SER A 203 2.97 -1.94 -1.94
C SER A 203 3.23 -0.45 -1.81
N ILE A 204 2.40 0.37 -2.44
CA ILE A 204 2.43 1.84 -2.36
C ILE A 204 1.02 2.29 -2.03
N ILE A 205 0.86 2.93 -0.87
CA ILE A 205 -0.44 3.33 -0.32
C ILE A 205 -0.37 4.80 0.08
N ASP A 206 -1.29 5.61 -0.43
CA ASP A 206 -1.42 7.03 -0.09
C ASP A 206 -0.10 7.81 -0.26
N CYS A 207 0.55 7.62 -1.41
CA CYS A 207 1.84 8.24 -1.70
C CYS A 207 1.71 9.32 -2.77
N PRO A 208 1.89 10.61 -2.44
CA PRO A 208 1.87 11.66 -3.45
C PRO A 208 3.15 11.61 -4.28
N VAL A 209 3.00 11.71 -5.60
CA VAL A 209 4.09 11.83 -6.57
C VAL A 209 4.08 13.23 -7.19
N SER A 210 5.09 13.53 -8.01
CA SER A 210 5.20 14.83 -8.69
C SER A 210 4.07 15.04 -9.70
N ASP A 211 3.64 16.30 -9.85
CA ASP A 211 2.74 16.75 -10.91
C ASP A 211 3.50 17.07 -12.21
N ASP A 212 4.82 17.24 -12.13
CA ASP A 212 5.66 17.69 -13.26
C ASP A 212 6.21 16.51 -14.08
N PHE A 213 6.40 15.35 -13.45
CA PHE A 213 6.99 14.17 -14.08
C PHE A 213 6.42 12.87 -13.53
N ARG A 214 6.41 11.84 -14.37
CA ARG A 214 5.94 10.49 -14.01
C ARG A 214 7.02 9.68 -13.32
N LEU A 215 6.68 9.14 -12.15
CA LEU A 215 7.48 8.13 -11.46
C LEU A 215 7.54 6.84 -12.29
N ARG A 216 8.73 6.33 -12.59
CA ARG A 216 8.93 5.05 -13.30
C ARG A 216 9.20 3.93 -12.31
N ILE A 217 8.52 2.81 -12.45
CA ILE A 217 8.72 1.63 -11.61
C ILE A 217 9.33 0.52 -12.45
N TYR A 218 10.62 0.25 -12.22
CA TYR A 218 11.35 -0.85 -12.85
C TYR A 218 11.52 -2.00 -11.85
N ALA A 219 10.73 -3.06 -12.05
CA ALA A 219 10.71 -4.24 -11.18
C ALA A 219 10.39 -5.53 -11.99
N PRO A 220 11.34 -6.06 -12.78
CA PRO A 220 11.04 -7.13 -13.74
C PRO A 220 10.67 -8.48 -13.10
N ASN A 221 11.10 -8.71 -11.86
CA ASN A 221 10.84 -9.95 -11.10
C ASN A 221 9.68 -9.81 -10.10
N LEU A 222 8.90 -8.72 -10.20
CA LEU A 222 7.76 -8.47 -9.33
C LEU A 222 6.66 -9.52 -9.56
N ILE A 223 6.13 -10.08 -8.47
CA ILE A 223 5.06 -11.10 -8.47
C ILE A 223 3.73 -10.46 -8.03
N SER A 224 3.78 -9.58 -7.04
CA SER A 224 2.61 -8.90 -6.45
C SER A 224 2.80 -7.39 -6.45
N LEU A 225 1.83 -6.67 -7.00
CA LEU A 225 1.77 -5.21 -7.00
C LEU A 225 0.51 -4.73 -6.30
N TYR A 226 0.64 -3.78 -5.37
CA TYR A 226 -0.47 -3.12 -4.72
C TYR A 226 -0.26 -1.60 -4.78
N LEU A 227 -1.06 -0.92 -5.59
CA LEU A 227 -1.07 0.54 -5.72
C LEU A 227 -2.43 1.06 -5.27
N ASP A 228 -2.45 1.86 -4.21
CA ASP A 228 -3.69 2.34 -3.59
C ASP A 228 -3.56 3.81 -3.22
N GLU A 229 -4.64 4.56 -3.46
CA GLU A 229 -4.75 5.99 -3.13
C GLU A 229 -3.55 6.87 -3.54
N PHE A 230 -2.95 6.64 -4.70
CA PHE A 230 -1.82 7.44 -5.19
C PHE A 230 -2.31 8.79 -5.79
N TRP A 231 -1.58 9.89 -5.58
CA TRP A 231 -1.93 11.24 -6.07
C TRP A 231 -0.79 11.82 -6.92
N GLY A 232 -1.09 12.69 -7.89
CA GLY A 232 -0.09 13.32 -8.78
C GLY A 232 -0.16 12.79 -10.22
N MET A 233 0.95 12.67 -10.96
CA MET A 233 0.93 11.97 -12.26
C MET A 233 0.95 10.44 -12.09
N ALA A 234 0.14 9.70 -12.84
CA ALA A 234 0.14 8.23 -12.79
C ALA A 234 1.53 7.66 -13.11
N PRO A 235 2.02 6.70 -12.30
CA PRO A 235 3.35 6.14 -12.48
C PRO A 235 3.40 5.29 -13.74
N ILE A 236 4.58 5.25 -14.37
CA ILE A 236 4.84 4.35 -15.49
C ILE A 236 5.32 3.02 -14.94
N LEU A 237 4.57 1.97 -15.23
CA LEU A 237 4.97 0.60 -14.92
C LEU A 237 5.79 0.07 -16.09
N GLU A 238 7.10 -0.04 -15.92
CA GLU A 238 7.96 -0.68 -16.91
C GLU A 238 7.62 -2.17 -17.02
N ASN A 239 8.11 -2.87 -18.05
CA ASN A 239 7.74 -4.26 -18.32
C ASN A 239 7.96 -5.19 -17.10
N MET A 240 6.87 -5.75 -16.54
CA MET A 240 6.86 -6.66 -15.39
C MET A 240 6.47 -8.10 -15.81
N PRO A 241 7.38 -8.86 -16.46
CA PRO A 241 7.05 -10.17 -17.03
C PRO A 241 6.65 -11.23 -16.00
N SER A 242 7.08 -11.08 -14.75
CA SER A 242 6.83 -12.05 -13.66
C SER A 242 5.55 -11.81 -12.87
N LEU A 243 4.80 -10.75 -13.21
CA LEU A 243 3.66 -10.28 -12.44
C LEU A 243 2.52 -11.32 -12.43
N VAL A 244 2.04 -11.68 -11.25
CA VAL A 244 0.95 -12.64 -11.06
C VAL A 244 -0.30 -11.94 -10.57
N GLU A 245 -0.17 -11.07 -9.57
CA GLU A 245 -1.29 -10.39 -8.93
C GLU A 245 -1.03 -8.89 -8.89
N ALA A 246 -2.03 -8.11 -9.28
CA ALA A 246 -1.96 -6.66 -9.19
C ALA A 246 -3.29 -6.06 -8.74
N PHE A 247 -3.20 -5.10 -7.83
CA PHE A 247 -4.28 -4.24 -7.41
C PHE A 247 -3.88 -2.80 -7.70
N VAL A 248 -4.74 -2.06 -8.39
CA VAL A 248 -4.55 -0.64 -8.66
C VAL A 248 -5.85 0.08 -8.37
N ARG A 249 -5.86 0.97 -7.38
CA ARG A 249 -6.96 1.90 -7.10
C ARG A 249 -6.54 3.32 -7.43
N VAL A 250 -7.28 3.93 -8.35
CA VAL A 250 -7.08 5.31 -8.81
C VAL A 250 -8.13 6.20 -8.14
N THR A 251 -7.71 7.26 -7.45
CA THR A 251 -8.58 8.28 -6.85
C THR A 251 -8.61 9.57 -7.70
N ASN A 252 -9.29 10.63 -7.27
CA ASN A 252 -9.55 11.85 -8.08
C ASN A 252 -8.44 12.93 -8.02
N ILE A 253 -7.28 12.63 -7.45
CA ILE A 253 -6.21 13.61 -7.22
C ILE A 253 -5.05 13.36 -8.20
N PHE A 254 -5.37 13.21 -9.49
CA PHE A 254 -4.36 13.09 -10.54
C PHE A 254 -4.15 14.39 -11.28
N ALA A 255 -2.89 14.74 -11.51
CA ALA A 255 -2.48 15.78 -12.46
C ALA A 255 -2.54 15.30 -13.92
N ASP A 256 -2.95 14.04 -14.17
CA ASP A 256 -3.25 13.55 -15.52
C ASP A 256 -4.60 14.10 -16.01
N TRP A 257 -4.60 15.29 -16.60
CA TRP A 257 -5.77 15.86 -17.28
C TRP A 257 -5.39 16.51 -18.63
N CYS A 258 -6.31 16.44 -19.61
CA CYS A 258 -6.17 17.14 -20.90
C CYS A 258 -6.97 18.46 -20.79
N ASP A 259 -6.27 19.62 -20.79
CA ASP A 259 -6.87 20.97 -20.79
C ASP A 259 -7.89 21.17 -21.92
N LYS A 260 -7.69 20.47 -23.04
CA LYS A 260 -8.65 20.38 -24.14
C LYS A 260 -9.72 19.34 -23.80
N LEU A 261 -10.48 19.57 -22.73
CA LEU A 261 -11.68 18.79 -22.40
C LEU A 261 -12.51 18.64 -23.68
N CYS A 262 -12.37 17.50 -24.35
CA CYS A 262 -13.10 17.24 -25.58
C CYS A 262 -14.54 17.01 -25.15
N ASP A 263 -15.41 17.97 -25.47
CA ASP A 263 -16.85 17.86 -25.31
C ASP A 263 -17.30 16.43 -25.67
N ASN A 264 -17.94 15.77 -24.71
CA ASN A 264 -18.64 14.50 -24.89
C ASN A 264 -17.80 13.23 -25.07
N GLY A 265 -16.67 13.09 -24.37
CA GLY A 265 -15.98 11.79 -24.29
C GLY A 265 -15.37 11.31 -25.61
N LYS A 266 -15.11 12.23 -26.54
CA LYS A 266 -14.36 11.94 -27.77
C LYS A 266 -12.86 11.95 -27.51
N ASP A 267 -12.14 11.14 -28.26
CA ASP A 267 -10.72 10.97 -28.09
C ASP A 267 -9.92 12.28 -28.29
N CYS A 268 -9.38 12.83 -27.20
CA CYS A 268 -8.42 13.95 -27.22
C CYS A 268 -7.13 13.46 -27.93
N HIS A 269 -6.95 13.75 -29.23
CA HIS A 269 -5.72 13.53 -30.04
C HIS A 269 -4.65 14.60 -29.75
N CYS A 270 -4.51 14.97 -28.48
CA CYS A 270 -3.58 16.01 -28.09
C CYS A 270 -2.18 15.42 -27.89
N GLU A 271 -1.13 16.16 -28.27
CA GLU A 271 0.26 15.74 -28.04
C GLU A 271 0.51 15.39 -26.56
N TYR A 272 -0.13 16.07 -25.60
CA TYR A 272 -0.02 15.74 -24.16
C TYR A 272 -0.73 14.42 -23.75
N CYS A 273 -1.71 13.99 -24.54
CA CYS A 273 -2.51 12.78 -24.37
C CYS A 273 -1.84 11.57 -25.02
N ASP A 274 -1.14 11.82 -26.13
CA ASP A 274 -0.44 10.83 -26.94
C ASP A 274 1.05 10.70 -26.55
N SER A 275 1.65 11.77 -26.02
CA SER A 275 3.00 11.80 -25.46
C SER A 275 2.91 12.11 -23.97
N GLY A 276 2.88 11.07 -23.15
CA GLY A 276 2.95 11.24 -21.71
C GLY A 276 4.34 11.74 -21.28
N ASN A 277 4.71 13.01 -21.52
CA ASN A 277 6.02 13.61 -21.19
C ASN A 277 7.26 12.77 -21.60
N ILE A 278 7.06 11.72 -22.40
CA ILE A 278 8.03 10.77 -22.91
C ILE A 278 7.46 10.46 -24.28
N GLY A 279 8.08 11.03 -25.33
CA GLY A 279 7.57 11.04 -26.70
C GLY A 279 7.54 9.67 -27.40
N ASN A 280 6.93 8.65 -26.79
CA ASN A 280 6.94 7.30 -27.32
C ASN A 280 5.57 6.60 -27.42
N GLY A 281 4.45 7.29 -27.15
CA GLY A 281 3.12 6.76 -27.43
C GLY A 281 2.86 5.36 -26.84
N SER A 282 3.14 5.16 -25.55
CA SER A 282 2.93 3.89 -24.86
C SER A 282 1.97 4.04 -23.69
N SER A 283 1.35 2.94 -23.26
CA SER A 283 0.49 2.93 -22.07
C SER A 283 1.33 3.20 -20.81
N VAL A 284 0.74 3.87 -19.83
CA VAL A 284 1.41 4.28 -18.59
C VAL A 284 1.33 3.19 -17.52
N LEU A 285 0.13 2.68 -17.24
CA LEU A 285 -0.15 1.64 -16.26
C LEU A 285 -0.39 0.26 -16.91
N LEU A 286 -1.32 0.18 -17.86
CA LEU A 286 -1.89 -1.10 -18.29
C LEU A 286 -0.90 -2.02 -19.00
N GLU A 287 0.07 -1.47 -19.74
CA GLU A 287 1.10 -2.27 -20.41
C GLU A 287 1.97 -3.06 -19.41
N GLY A 288 2.42 -2.41 -18.33
CA GLY A 288 3.17 -3.07 -17.26
C GLY A 288 2.35 -4.15 -16.53
N LEU A 289 1.02 -4.02 -16.51
CA LEU A 289 0.08 -4.97 -15.90
C LEU A 289 -0.32 -6.13 -16.82
N SER A 290 0.02 -6.07 -18.12
CA SER A 290 -0.47 -7.00 -19.16
C SER A 290 -0.14 -8.48 -18.92
N LYS A 291 0.83 -8.78 -18.07
CA LYS A 291 1.27 -10.14 -17.71
C LYS A 291 0.60 -10.70 -16.45
N ALA A 292 -0.16 -9.88 -15.71
CA ALA A 292 -0.86 -10.31 -14.51
C ALA A 292 -1.88 -11.43 -14.80
N ARG A 293 -2.00 -12.38 -13.86
CA ARG A 293 -3.03 -13.44 -13.88
C ARG A 293 -4.29 -13.04 -13.12
N LYS A 294 -4.13 -12.23 -12.08
CA LYS A 294 -5.21 -11.64 -11.30
C LYS A 294 -5.03 -10.13 -11.28
N LEU A 295 -6.06 -9.41 -11.71
CA LEU A 295 -6.02 -7.97 -11.79
C LEU A 295 -7.28 -7.39 -11.12
N ALA A 296 -7.08 -6.43 -10.24
CA ALA A 296 -8.14 -5.60 -9.67
C ALA A 296 -7.86 -4.15 -10.04
N LEU A 297 -8.76 -3.54 -10.81
CA LEU A 297 -8.68 -2.14 -11.20
C LEU A 297 -9.88 -1.41 -10.60
N ILE A 298 -9.61 -0.61 -9.59
CA ILE A 298 -10.61 0.16 -8.86
C ILE A 298 -10.43 1.63 -9.22
N SER A 299 -11.54 2.33 -9.39
CA SER A 299 -11.57 3.77 -9.57
C SER A 299 -12.49 4.34 -8.50
N GLU A 300 -11.98 5.04 -7.50
CA GLU A 300 -12.80 5.60 -6.43
C GLU A 300 -12.51 7.10 -6.31
N PRO A 301 -13.30 7.99 -6.94
CA PRO A 301 -13.17 9.41 -6.70
C PRO A 301 -13.51 9.68 -5.23
N GLN A 302 -12.53 10.07 -4.44
CA GLN A 302 -12.78 10.46 -3.06
C GLN A 302 -13.58 11.76 -3.06
N MET A 303 -14.80 11.74 -2.50
CA MET A 303 -15.48 12.98 -2.15
C MET A 303 -14.68 13.63 -1.02
N MET A 304 -13.87 14.63 -1.35
CA MET A 304 -13.46 15.58 -0.33
C MET A 304 -14.72 16.24 0.21
N LEU A 305 -15.11 15.90 1.43
CA LEU A 305 -15.82 16.82 2.30
C LEU A 305 -14.86 18.00 2.52
N LEU A 306 -14.78 18.90 1.54
CA LEU A 306 -14.15 20.21 1.62
C LEU A 306 -14.86 20.97 2.75
N LYS A 307 -14.43 20.74 3.98
CA LYS A 307 -14.71 21.65 5.08
C LYS A 307 -13.51 22.48 5.45
N GLU A 308 -12.27 22.07 5.16
CA GLU A 308 -11.11 22.81 5.72
C GLU A 308 -9.93 23.08 4.75
N ASP A 309 -9.81 22.43 3.57
CA ASP A 309 -8.62 22.59 2.71
C ASP A 309 -8.68 23.69 1.61
N LEU A 310 -9.74 24.52 1.57
CA LEU A 310 -9.79 25.66 0.64
C LEU A 310 -8.87 26.83 1.04
N ALA A 311 -8.16 26.74 2.17
CA ALA A 311 -7.25 27.80 2.63
C ALA A 311 -5.81 27.67 2.08
N SER A 312 -5.39 26.51 1.58
CA SER A 312 -4.00 26.28 1.14
C SER A 312 -3.76 26.50 -0.36
N CYS A 313 -4.82 26.53 -1.18
CA CYS A 313 -4.71 26.76 -2.61
C CYS A 313 -4.75 28.27 -2.94
N MET A 314 -3.65 28.99 -2.69
CA MET A 314 -3.51 30.43 -2.96
C MET A 314 -3.67 30.86 -4.44
N HIS A 315 -3.95 29.93 -5.37
CA HIS A 315 -4.13 30.24 -6.79
C HIS A 315 -5.54 30.01 -7.35
N CYS A 316 -6.55 29.65 -6.53
CA CYS A 316 -7.90 29.38 -7.03
C CYS A 316 -8.96 30.38 -6.53
N HIS A 317 -8.72 31.68 -6.74
CA HIS A 317 -9.71 32.72 -6.49
C HIS A 317 -10.57 32.99 -7.74
N GLN A 318 -11.37 32.02 -8.23
CA GLN A 318 -12.43 32.39 -9.19
C GLN A 318 -13.58 31.39 -9.46
N LEU A 319 -13.94 30.49 -8.54
CA LEU A 319 -15.07 29.58 -8.79
C LEU A 319 -16.09 29.58 -7.65
N THR A 320 -17.04 30.52 -7.70
CA THR A 320 -18.29 30.51 -6.91
C THR A 320 -19.46 30.05 -7.77
N LEU A 321 -19.71 28.74 -7.89
CA LEU A 321 -20.96 28.14 -8.41
C LEU A 321 -21.07 26.68 -7.87
N PRO A 322 -22.25 26.01 -7.86
CA PRO A 322 -22.59 24.98 -6.86
C PRO A 322 -21.74 23.69 -7.00
N LEU A 323 -20.65 23.63 -6.22
CA LEU A 323 -19.52 22.70 -6.37
C LEU A 323 -19.84 21.21 -6.18
N ARG A 324 -20.96 20.82 -5.58
CA ARG A 324 -21.21 19.40 -5.21
C ARG A 324 -21.52 18.47 -6.40
N LYS A 325 -22.34 18.90 -7.35
CA LYS A 325 -22.65 18.08 -8.55
C LYS A 325 -21.57 18.18 -9.62
N LEU A 326 -20.96 19.36 -9.75
CA LEU A 326 -19.86 19.59 -10.68
C LEU A 326 -18.61 18.83 -10.24
N SER A 327 -18.22 18.85 -8.95
CA SER A 327 -17.06 18.08 -8.45
C SER A 327 -17.18 16.58 -8.69
N HIS A 328 -18.38 15.99 -8.54
CA HIS A 328 -18.58 14.57 -8.83
C HIS A 328 -18.43 14.25 -10.32
N LEU A 329 -19.01 15.08 -11.22
CA LEU A 329 -18.87 14.92 -12.68
C LEU A 329 -17.43 15.17 -13.17
N PHE A 330 -16.72 16.15 -12.61
CA PHE A 330 -15.32 16.41 -12.91
C PHE A 330 -14.40 15.31 -12.37
N ALA A 331 -14.62 14.85 -11.14
CA ALA A 331 -13.86 13.74 -10.55
C ALA A 331 -14.10 12.43 -11.34
N LEU A 332 -15.34 12.15 -11.76
CA LEU A 332 -15.68 11.04 -12.66
C LEU A 332 -14.89 11.08 -13.98
N GLN A 333 -14.74 12.27 -14.59
CA GLN A 333 -14.01 12.42 -15.85
C GLN A 333 -12.50 12.22 -15.69
N LEU A 334 -11.91 12.65 -14.57
CA LEU A 334 -10.47 12.55 -14.31
C LEU A 334 -10.01 11.10 -14.08
N VAL A 335 -10.71 10.34 -13.24
CA VAL A 335 -10.30 8.95 -12.93
C VAL A 335 -10.45 8.02 -14.14
N GLN A 336 -11.51 8.26 -14.94
CA GLN A 336 -11.70 7.55 -16.21
C GLN A 336 -10.59 7.86 -17.22
N PHE A 337 -9.96 9.03 -17.16
CA PHE A 337 -8.99 9.46 -18.17
C PHE A 337 -7.76 8.55 -18.23
N ILE A 338 -7.18 8.13 -17.10
CA ILE A 338 -5.94 7.35 -17.10
C ILE A 338 -6.16 5.97 -17.74
N PHE A 339 -7.15 5.22 -17.27
CA PHE A 339 -7.45 3.91 -17.85
C PHE A 339 -7.95 4.03 -19.28
N ARG A 340 -8.83 4.99 -19.61
CA ARG A 340 -9.29 5.20 -21.00
C ARG A 340 -8.14 5.55 -21.94
N ARG A 341 -7.24 6.45 -21.52
CA ARG A 341 -6.03 6.81 -22.27
C ARG A 341 -5.20 5.57 -22.56
N ASP A 342 -4.95 4.76 -21.55
CA ASP A 342 -4.15 3.54 -21.69
C ASP A 342 -4.83 2.48 -22.56
N LEU A 343 -6.16 2.37 -22.49
CA LEU A 343 -6.94 1.45 -23.31
C LEU A 343 -6.91 1.79 -24.81
N ARG A 344 -6.62 3.04 -25.21
CA ARG A 344 -6.40 3.40 -26.63
C ARG A 344 -5.25 2.62 -27.26
N TRP A 345 -4.29 2.22 -26.44
CA TRP A 345 -3.14 1.42 -26.85
C TRP A 345 -3.45 -0.08 -26.87
N CYS A 346 -4.67 -0.48 -26.49
CA CYS A 346 -5.19 -1.83 -26.61
C CYS A 346 -4.23 -2.92 -26.07
N PRO A 347 -3.72 -2.79 -24.83
CA PRO A 347 -2.80 -3.77 -24.27
C PRO A 347 -3.49 -5.14 -24.16
N THR A 348 -2.81 -6.20 -24.61
CA THR A 348 -3.38 -7.55 -24.59
C THR A 348 -2.99 -8.30 -23.31
N PHE A 349 -3.99 -8.68 -22.53
CA PHE A 349 -3.85 -9.39 -21.26
C PHE A 349 -3.82 -10.90 -21.47
N THR A 350 -2.72 -11.37 -22.08
CA THR A 350 -2.55 -12.77 -22.52
C THR A 350 -2.64 -13.82 -21.40
N MET A 351 -2.42 -13.44 -20.14
CA MET A 351 -2.36 -14.36 -18.99
C MET A 351 -3.48 -14.14 -17.97
N LEU A 352 -4.34 -13.14 -18.19
CA LEU A 352 -5.33 -12.70 -17.21
C LEU A 352 -6.46 -13.71 -17.08
N LYS A 353 -6.59 -14.32 -15.89
CA LYS A 353 -7.63 -15.31 -15.55
C LYS A 353 -8.71 -14.73 -14.66
N THR A 354 -8.39 -13.77 -13.80
CA THR A 354 -9.35 -13.15 -12.90
C THR A 354 -9.26 -11.64 -13.01
N LEU A 355 -10.39 -11.01 -13.30
CA LEU A 355 -10.51 -9.56 -13.41
C LEU A 355 -11.57 -9.06 -12.43
N LEU A 356 -11.22 -8.06 -11.63
CA LEU A 356 -12.13 -7.34 -10.77
C LEU A 356 -12.14 -5.86 -11.19
N LEU A 357 -13.34 -5.35 -11.50
CA LEU A 357 -13.59 -3.95 -11.84
C LEU A 357 -14.70 -3.40 -10.94
N ASN A 358 -14.72 -2.10 -10.69
CA ASN A 358 -15.85 -1.45 -10.04
C ASN A 358 -16.79 -0.72 -11.02
N ASP A 359 -17.84 -0.07 -10.52
CA ASP A 359 -18.89 0.66 -11.24
C ASP A 359 -18.38 1.69 -12.26
N TYR A 360 -17.21 2.29 -12.02
CA TYR A 360 -16.62 3.28 -12.92
C TYR A 360 -16.17 2.71 -14.27
N TRP A 361 -16.02 1.38 -14.37
CA TRP A 361 -15.82 0.68 -15.64
C TRP A 361 -17.13 0.38 -16.36
N CYS A 362 -18.25 0.55 -15.67
CA CYS A 362 -19.58 0.14 -16.08
C CYS A 362 -20.53 1.35 -16.20
N VAL A 363 -20.03 2.49 -16.66
CA VAL A 363 -20.85 3.69 -16.82
C VAL A 363 -21.92 3.43 -17.89
N PRO A 364 -23.20 3.64 -17.56
CA PRO A 364 -24.31 3.17 -18.38
C PRO A 364 -24.38 3.71 -19.80
N ASP A 365 -23.88 4.93 -20.03
CA ASP A 365 -23.83 5.56 -21.36
C ASP A 365 -22.53 5.25 -22.11
N ASP A 366 -21.56 4.60 -21.46
CA ASP A 366 -20.28 4.24 -22.08
C ASP A 366 -19.63 3.02 -21.44
N LEU A 367 -19.92 1.86 -22.03
CA LEU A 367 -19.36 0.57 -21.66
C LEU A 367 -18.17 0.17 -22.54
N SER A 368 -17.62 1.10 -23.33
CA SER A 368 -16.45 0.84 -24.17
C SER A 368 -15.21 0.39 -23.40
N PRO A 369 -14.89 0.89 -22.19
CA PRO A 369 -13.74 0.41 -21.43
C PRO A 369 -13.89 -1.05 -21.00
N LEU A 370 -15.11 -1.44 -20.58
CA LEU A 370 -15.44 -2.81 -20.23
C LEU A 370 -15.36 -3.74 -21.45
N ALA A 371 -15.93 -3.35 -22.60
CA ALA A 371 -15.79 -4.11 -23.84
C ALA A 371 -14.31 -4.32 -24.20
N CYS A 372 -13.52 -3.25 -24.23
CA CYS A 372 -12.09 -3.30 -24.56
C CYS A 372 -11.34 -4.28 -23.64
N MET A 373 -11.53 -4.21 -22.33
CA MET A 373 -10.90 -5.15 -21.40
C MET A 373 -11.29 -6.61 -21.67
N LEU A 374 -12.56 -6.88 -21.96
CA LEU A 374 -13.03 -8.25 -22.23
C LEU A 374 -12.50 -8.79 -23.56
N GLU A 375 -12.41 -7.94 -24.59
CA GLU A 375 -11.89 -8.28 -25.91
C GLU A 375 -10.38 -8.55 -25.88
N HIS A 376 -9.65 -7.80 -25.07
CA HIS A 376 -8.20 -7.91 -24.94
C HIS A 376 -7.74 -8.93 -23.88
N SER A 377 -8.65 -9.72 -23.30
CA SER A 377 -8.38 -10.72 -22.26
C SER A 377 -8.77 -12.14 -22.71
N PRO A 378 -8.04 -12.77 -23.66
CA PRO A 378 -8.48 -13.99 -24.35
C PRO A 378 -8.57 -15.24 -23.45
N VAL A 379 -7.94 -15.25 -22.28
CA VAL A 379 -7.92 -16.40 -21.35
C VAL A 379 -8.67 -16.13 -20.04
N LEU A 380 -9.48 -15.08 -19.98
CA LEU A 380 -10.23 -14.70 -18.78
C LEU A 380 -11.20 -15.81 -18.34
N GLU A 381 -11.09 -16.24 -17.08
CA GLU A 381 -11.90 -17.32 -16.51
C GLU A 381 -13.00 -16.80 -15.56
N LYS A 382 -12.70 -15.72 -14.82
CA LYS A 382 -13.59 -15.09 -13.84
C LYS A 382 -13.59 -13.57 -13.99
N LEU A 383 -14.79 -12.99 -14.12
CA LEU A 383 -15.04 -11.55 -14.04
C LEU A 383 -15.80 -11.24 -12.75
N THR A 384 -15.37 -10.21 -12.02
CA THR A 384 -16.08 -9.67 -10.85
C THR A 384 -16.34 -8.18 -11.08
N LEU A 385 -17.60 -7.77 -10.99
CA LEU A 385 -18.01 -6.37 -11.08
C LEU A 385 -18.55 -5.92 -9.72
N GLN A 386 -17.91 -4.94 -9.09
CA GLN A 386 -18.38 -4.29 -7.85
C GLN A 386 -19.12 -3.01 -8.22
N LEU A 387 -20.44 -3.07 -8.30
CA LEU A 387 -21.27 -1.98 -8.78
C LEU A 387 -21.94 -1.23 -7.61
N PHE A 388 -21.73 0.09 -7.55
CA PHE A 388 -22.54 1.03 -6.75
C PHE A 388 -22.70 0.60 -5.27
N SER A 389 -21.58 0.29 -4.60
CA SER A 389 -21.56 -0.05 -3.17
C SER A 389 -20.64 0.90 -2.39
N GLU A 390 -21.19 1.68 -1.47
CA GLU A 390 -20.41 2.45 -0.50
C GLU A 390 -19.99 1.51 0.66
N GLY A 391 -18.89 0.76 0.48
CA GLY A 391 -18.27 -0.04 1.54
C GLY A 391 -18.28 -1.57 1.32
N PRO A 392 -17.69 -2.35 2.25
CA PRO A 392 -17.50 -3.80 2.10
C PRO A 392 -18.79 -4.63 2.22
N ASP A 393 -19.88 -4.05 2.70
CA ASP A 393 -21.16 -4.73 2.95
C ASP A 393 -22.04 -4.79 1.68
N HIS A 394 -21.72 -5.74 0.80
CA HIS A 394 -22.53 -6.02 -0.38
C HIS A 394 -23.79 -6.78 0.03
N LYS A 395 -24.97 -6.21 -0.20
CA LYS A 395 -26.26 -6.84 0.15
C LYS A 395 -26.69 -7.91 -0.86
N PHE A 396 -26.26 -7.79 -2.12
CA PHE A 396 -26.60 -8.73 -3.18
C PHE A 396 -25.34 -9.19 -3.93
N GLU A 397 -25.20 -10.51 -4.08
CA GLU A 397 -24.20 -11.15 -4.94
C GLU A 397 -24.93 -12.01 -5.98
N MET A 398 -24.72 -11.70 -7.25
CA MET A 398 -25.25 -12.47 -8.37
C MET A 398 -24.10 -13.24 -9.02
N LYS A 399 -24.29 -14.55 -9.21
CA LYS A 399 -23.35 -15.38 -9.97
C LYS A 399 -24.00 -15.82 -11.26
N GLY A 400 -23.51 -15.30 -12.37
CA GLY A 400 -23.84 -15.78 -13.71
C GLY A 400 -22.87 -16.89 -14.11
N THR A 401 -23.41 -17.97 -14.66
CA THR A 401 -22.62 -19.04 -15.31
C THR A 401 -22.84 -19.02 -16.82
N PHE A 402 -21.83 -19.43 -17.59
CA PHE A 402 -21.88 -19.42 -19.05
C PHE A 402 -22.35 -20.77 -19.63
N SER A 403 -23.18 -20.76 -20.67
CA SER A 403 -23.59 -21.97 -21.42
C SER A 403 -23.11 -21.94 -22.88
N SER A 404 -22.52 -23.05 -23.35
CA SER A 404 -21.59 -23.07 -24.51
C SER A 404 -22.21 -22.86 -25.90
N ARG A 405 -23.51 -22.58 -26.05
CA ARG A 405 -24.22 -22.84 -27.32
C ARG A 405 -24.24 -21.69 -28.34
N LYS A 406 -23.94 -20.44 -27.95
CA LYS A 406 -23.81 -19.27 -28.85
C LYS A 406 -22.81 -18.27 -28.24
N ARG A 407 -21.52 -18.37 -28.58
CA ARG A 407 -20.48 -17.44 -28.12
C ARG A 407 -20.35 -16.25 -29.07
N SER A 408 -20.12 -15.06 -28.54
CA SER A 408 -19.53 -13.95 -29.32
C SER A 408 -18.07 -14.30 -29.61
N SER A 409 -17.57 -14.03 -30.81
CA SER A 409 -16.14 -14.19 -31.14
C SER A 409 -15.23 -13.17 -30.45
N ALA A 410 -15.82 -12.13 -29.86
CA ALA A 410 -15.10 -11.01 -29.27
C ALA A 410 -14.56 -11.30 -27.86
N ILE A 411 -15.10 -12.28 -27.12
CA ILE A 411 -14.72 -12.51 -25.70
C ILE A 411 -14.07 -13.87 -25.51
N SER A 412 -13.22 -13.94 -24.48
CA SER A 412 -12.66 -15.20 -23.99
C SER A 412 -13.68 -16.32 -23.90
N GLU A 413 -13.38 -17.40 -24.60
CA GLU A 413 -14.14 -18.63 -24.50
C GLU A 413 -13.98 -19.35 -23.14
N HIS A 414 -12.99 -18.92 -22.35
CA HIS A 414 -12.65 -19.48 -21.06
C HIS A 414 -13.46 -18.87 -19.90
N LEU A 415 -14.24 -17.82 -20.16
CA LEU A 415 -15.02 -17.12 -19.13
C LEU A 415 -16.15 -18.02 -18.63
N LYS A 416 -16.04 -18.44 -17.36
CA LYS A 416 -16.98 -19.37 -16.71
C LYS A 416 -17.85 -18.69 -15.66
N ILE A 417 -17.27 -17.72 -14.95
CA ILE A 417 -17.87 -17.11 -13.77
C ILE A 417 -17.95 -15.61 -13.98
N VAL A 418 -19.15 -15.06 -13.82
CA VAL A 418 -19.36 -13.61 -13.72
C VAL A 418 -20.05 -13.31 -12.41
N GLU A 419 -19.35 -12.66 -11.50
CA GLU A 419 -19.86 -12.22 -10.21
C GLU A 419 -20.20 -10.73 -10.31
N ILE A 420 -21.43 -10.36 -10.00
CA ILE A 420 -21.85 -8.97 -9.85
C ILE A 420 -22.20 -8.77 -8.38
N LYS A 421 -21.51 -7.83 -7.74
CA LYS A 421 -21.74 -7.47 -6.35
C LYS A 421 -22.27 -6.05 -6.33
N CYS A 422 -23.43 -5.83 -5.72
CA CYS A 422 -24.04 -4.51 -5.62
C CYS A 422 -24.87 -4.34 -4.35
N GLU A 423 -25.16 -3.10 -3.97
CA GLU A 423 -26.05 -2.82 -2.83
C GLU A 423 -27.53 -2.98 -3.20
N ALA A 424 -27.92 -2.57 -4.41
CA ALA A 424 -29.28 -2.68 -4.93
C ALA A 424 -29.29 -3.01 -6.43
N ILE A 425 -30.38 -3.59 -6.91
CA ILE A 425 -30.61 -3.83 -8.34
C ILE A 425 -31.43 -2.65 -8.87
N ASP A 426 -30.77 -1.71 -9.51
CA ASP A 426 -31.39 -0.53 -10.11
C ASP A 426 -31.35 -0.58 -11.64
N GLU A 427 -31.75 0.52 -12.29
CA GLU A 427 -31.73 0.63 -13.75
C GLU A 427 -30.32 0.58 -14.33
N GLU A 428 -29.31 1.04 -13.60
CA GLU A 428 -27.92 1.06 -14.07
C GLU A 428 -27.31 -0.34 -14.06
N VAL A 429 -27.53 -1.10 -12.99
CA VAL A 429 -27.20 -2.53 -12.96
C VAL A 429 -27.89 -3.28 -14.10
N PHE A 430 -29.15 -2.93 -14.43
CA PHE A 430 -29.87 -3.56 -15.54
C PHE A 430 -29.26 -3.25 -16.92
N LYS A 431 -28.77 -2.02 -17.14
CA LYS A 431 -28.05 -1.67 -18.38
C LYS A 431 -26.76 -2.47 -18.53
N VAL A 432 -25.99 -2.62 -17.46
CA VAL A 432 -24.77 -3.45 -17.43
C VAL A 432 -25.10 -4.92 -17.72
N LEU A 433 -26.12 -5.47 -17.08
CA LEU A 433 -26.61 -6.83 -17.34
C LEU A 433 -27.02 -7.02 -18.81
N LYS A 434 -27.78 -6.07 -19.37
CA LYS A 434 -28.22 -6.10 -20.77
C LYS A 434 -27.04 -6.06 -21.73
N PHE A 435 -26.01 -5.26 -21.44
CA PHE A 435 -24.76 -5.24 -22.20
C PHE A 435 -24.01 -6.57 -22.10
N LEU A 436 -23.86 -7.15 -20.90
CA LEU A 436 -23.25 -8.47 -20.76
C LEU A 436 -24.07 -9.56 -21.51
N CYS A 437 -25.39 -9.37 -21.65
CA CYS A 437 -26.23 -10.25 -22.47
C CYS A 437 -25.99 -10.10 -23.98
N THR A 438 -25.57 -8.94 -24.51
CA THR A 438 -25.22 -8.79 -25.94
C THR A 438 -24.01 -9.67 -26.30
N PHE A 439 -23.16 -9.93 -25.31
CA PHE A 439 -22.03 -10.83 -25.40
C PHE A 439 -22.35 -12.29 -25.07
N ASN A 440 -23.62 -12.62 -24.82
CA ASN A 440 -24.11 -13.92 -24.34
C ASN A 440 -23.56 -14.35 -22.96
N ILE A 441 -23.04 -13.42 -22.15
CA ILE A 441 -22.33 -13.75 -20.89
C ILE A 441 -23.28 -14.28 -19.80
N ILE A 442 -24.49 -13.73 -19.68
CA ILE A 442 -25.44 -14.03 -18.60
C ILE A 442 -26.67 -14.67 -19.21
N ARG A 443 -26.66 -15.99 -19.39
CA ARG A 443 -27.85 -16.72 -19.90
C ARG A 443 -28.33 -17.86 -19.02
N SER A 444 -27.56 -18.27 -18.01
CA SER A 444 -28.00 -19.28 -17.05
C SER A 444 -27.94 -18.75 -15.61
N GLU A 445 -29.12 -18.81 -14.97
CA GLU A 445 -29.48 -18.51 -13.56
C GLU A 445 -29.95 -17.10 -13.19
N MET A 446 -29.86 -16.11 -14.08
CA MET A 446 -30.72 -14.93 -13.97
C MET A 446 -31.78 -15.01 -15.04
N SER A 447 -32.94 -15.56 -14.70
CA SER A 447 -34.14 -15.21 -15.45
C SER A 447 -34.31 -13.71 -15.28
N VAL A 448 -33.88 -12.95 -16.29
CA VAL A 448 -34.22 -11.54 -16.47
C VAL A 448 -35.75 -11.36 -16.31
N ASP A 449 -36.53 -12.40 -16.62
CA ASP A 449 -37.99 -12.46 -16.40
C ASP A 449 -38.41 -12.55 -14.92
N LYS A 450 -37.59 -13.14 -14.02
CA LYS A 450 -37.88 -13.17 -12.58
C LYS A 450 -37.60 -11.83 -11.89
N LEU A 451 -36.72 -10.98 -12.44
CA LEU A 451 -36.43 -9.64 -11.89
C LEU A 451 -37.32 -8.54 -12.50
N LEU A 452 -37.79 -8.71 -13.74
CA LEU A 452 -38.82 -7.84 -14.32
C LEU A 452 -40.14 -7.90 -13.54
N ASN A 453 -40.45 -9.04 -12.90
CA ASN A 453 -41.62 -9.19 -12.03
C ASN A 453 -41.43 -8.62 -10.60
N ALA A 454 -40.25 -8.12 -10.24
CA ALA A 454 -40.04 -7.41 -8.97
C ALA A 454 -40.29 -5.89 -9.09
N ARG A 455 -40.63 -5.40 -10.29
CA ARG A 455 -41.05 -4.02 -10.57
C ARG A 455 -42.58 -3.82 -10.52
N THR A 456 -43.34 -4.83 -10.09
CA THR A 456 -44.75 -4.71 -9.69
C THR A 456 -44.86 -4.98 -8.20
#